data_AF-A0A0A1P927-F1
#
_entry.id   AF-A0A0A1P927-F1
#
_cell.length_a   1.000
_cell.length_b   1.000
_cell.length_c   1.000
_cell.angle_alpha   90.00
_cell.angle_beta   90.00
_cell.angle_gamma   90.00
#
_symmetry.space_group_name_H-M   'P 1'
#
loop_
_entity.id
_entity.type
_entity.pdbx_description
1 polymer ?
#
loop_
_entity_poly.entity_id
_entity_poly.type
_entity_poly.pdbx_seq_one_letter_code
_entity_poly.pdbx_strand_id
1 'polypeptide(L)'
;MLVFIIVYFTVLVQVVIANTEKIILQFNHDLPVIECLETTALLSPPFDSLRDSISSQQSKYYTLANLKNGSTYEIRVSYPAITPADFYIKTLGTCQGDLYLEISAKSTGVSRITQAEREIITFDLVIENLYFGVLFYNVYKLVIAISITLFISYFILMPRVKRFITLKAL
;
A
#
# COMPACT_ATOMS: atom_id res chain seq x y z
N MET A 1 -16.41 -19.17 22.75
CA MET A 1 -15.78 -17.82 22.79
C MET A 1 -14.38 -17.84 22.19
N LEU A 2 -13.48 -18.75 22.62
CA LEU A 2 -12.14 -18.91 22.02
C LEU A 2 -12.18 -19.20 20.51
N VAL A 3 -13.09 -20.10 20.07
CA VAL A 3 -13.26 -20.45 18.64
C VAL A 3 -13.71 -19.25 17.80
N PHE A 4 -14.58 -18.38 18.34
CA PHE A 4 -15.00 -17.16 17.64
C PHE A 4 -13.86 -16.14 17.53
N ILE A 5 -13.01 -16.03 18.55
CA ILE A 5 -11.81 -15.16 18.52
C ILE A 5 -10.81 -15.69 17.50
N ILE A 6 -10.57 -17.00 17.48
CA ILE A 6 -9.65 -17.63 16.53
C ILE A 6 -10.16 -17.45 15.09
N VAL A 7 -11.44 -17.72 14.83
CA VAL A 7 -12.05 -17.52 13.49
C VAL A 7 -12.05 -16.04 13.09
N TYR A 8 -12.27 -15.12 14.03
CA TYR A 8 -12.21 -13.68 13.77
C TYR A 8 -10.80 -13.22 13.38
N PHE A 9 -9.77 -13.70 14.09
CA PHE A 9 -8.38 -13.38 13.78
C PHE A 9 -7.90 -14.06 12.48
N THR A 10 -8.32 -15.29 12.18
CA THR A 10 -7.91 -15.97 10.94
C THR A 10 -8.59 -15.40 9.69
N VAL A 11 -9.81 -14.87 9.79
CA VAL A 11 -10.50 -14.22 8.66
C VAL A 11 -9.94 -12.81 8.39
N LEU A 12 -9.43 -12.11 9.41
CA LEU A 12 -8.86 -10.76 9.25
C LEU A 12 -7.41 -10.74 8.74
N VAL A 13 -6.65 -11.81 8.98
CA VAL A 13 -5.22 -11.86 8.63
C VAL A 13 -5.03 -12.66 7.35
N GLN A 14 -5.36 -12.05 6.21
CA GLN A 14 -4.80 -12.51 4.94
C GLN A 14 -3.35 -12.01 4.86
N VAL A 15 -2.39 -12.90 5.08
CA VAL A 15 -0.96 -12.58 4.97
C VAL A 15 -0.63 -12.45 3.47
N VAL A 16 -0.49 -11.23 2.99
CA VAL A 16 0.08 -10.95 1.67
C VAL A 16 1.58 -10.74 1.86
N ILE A 17 2.39 -11.72 1.44
CA ILE A 17 3.84 -11.61 1.42
C ILE A 17 4.21 -11.03 0.05
N ALA A 18 4.39 -9.71 -0.01
CA ALA A 18 4.95 -9.01 -1.15
C ALA A 18 6.08 -8.12 -0.67
N ASN A 19 7.10 -7.93 -1.50
CA ASN A 19 8.05 -6.86 -1.27
C ASN A 19 7.38 -5.55 -1.67
N THR A 20 7.67 -4.48 -0.93
CA THR A 20 7.04 -3.18 -1.17
C THR A 20 8.08 -2.08 -1.09
N GLU A 21 8.12 -1.27 -2.14
CA GLU A 21 8.77 0.03 -2.13
C GLU A 21 7.73 1.13 -2.05
N LYS A 22 8.06 2.21 -1.35
CA LYS A 22 7.12 3.31 -1.14
C LYS A 22 7.79 4.67 -1.20
N ILE A 23 7.03 5.64 -1.70
CA ILE A 23 7.36 7.05 -1.60
C ILE A 23 6.13 7.79 -1.06
N ILE A 24 6.36 8.72 -0.15
CA ILE A 24 5.34 9.63 0.36
C ILE A 24 5.57 10.98 -0.31
N LEU A 25 4.54 11.48 -0.97
CA LEU A 25 4.57 12.72 -1.70
C LEU A 25 3.55 13.69 -1.13
N GLN A 26 4.01 14.89 -0.76
CA GLN A 26 3.11 16.00 -0.53
C GLN A 26 2.88 16.72 -1.86
N PHE A 27 1.63 16.71 -2.33
CA PHE A 27 1.31 17.38 -3.59
C PHE A 27 1.04 18.87 -3.33
N ASN A 28 1.87 19.70 -3.94
CA ASN A 28 1.71 21.15 -3.97
C ASN A 28 1.85 21.62 -5.42
N HIS A 29 1.12 22.66 -5.82
CA HIS A 29 1.13 23.16 -7.19
C HIS A 29 2.49 23.75 -7.64
N ASP A 30 3.44 23.91 -6.72
CA ASP A 30 4.78 24.46 -6.98
C ASP A 30 5.76 23.47 -7.67
N LEU A 31 5.25 22.32 -8.13
CA LEU A 31 6.04 21.35 -8.89
C LEU A 31 6.42 21.89 -10.28
N PRO A 32 7.59 21.52 -10.82
CA PRO A 32 8.01 21.99 -12.14
C PRO A 32 6.99 21.58 -13.20
N VAL A 33 6.62 22.51 -14.08
CA VAL A 33 5.75 22.23 -15.23
C VAL A 33 6.59 21.59 -16.32
N ILE A 34 6.15 20.44 -16.83
CA ILE A 34 6.85 19.67 -17.87
C ILE A 34 5.97 19.55 -19.12
N GLU A 35 6.59 19.19 -20.24
CA GLU A 35 5.85 18.78 -21.44
C GLU A 35 5.13 17.45 -21.17
N CYS A 36 3.90 17.31 -21.66
CA CYS A 36 3.10 16.11 -21.45
C CYS A 36 3.76 14.90 -22.15
N LEU A 37 4.21 13.91 -21.37
CA LEU A 37 4.74 12.67 -21.89
C LEU A 37 3.61 11.69 -22.26
N GLU A 38 3.92 10.75 -23.16
CA GLU A 38 3.06 9.61 -23.43
C GLU A 38 3.10 8.65 -22.22
N THR A 39 1.92 8.43 -21.61
CA THR A 39 1.82 7.70 -20.34
C THR A 39 1.20 6.33 -20.52
N THR A 40 1.68 5.37 -19.73
CA THR A 40 1.19 3.98 -19.78
C THR A 40 -0.19 3.85 -19.15
N ALA A 41 -0.46 4.58 -18.06
CA ALA A 41 -1.75 4.56 -17.38
C ALA A 41 -1.95 5.79 -16.49
N LEU A 42 -3.20 5.98 -16.07
CA LEU A 42 -3.66 7.05 -15.20
C LEU A 42 -4.18 6.45 -13.89
N LEU A 43 -3.72 6.98 -12.76
CA LEU A 43 -4.21 6.62 -11.42
C LEU A 43 -4.82 7.83 -10.72
N SER A 44 -5.82 7.59 -9.87
CA SER A 44 -6.51 8.68 -9.18
C SER A 44 -6.81 8.38 -7.70
N PRO A 45 -6.75 9.38 -6.80
CA PRO A 45 -7.12 9.21 -5.40
C PRO A 45 -8.65 9.09 -5.22
N PRO A 46 -9.16 8.60 -4.07
CA PRO A 46 -8.46 8.40 -2.79
C PRO A 46 -7.70 7.07 -2.65
N PHE A 47 -8.03 6.07 -3.47
CA PHE A 47 -7.33 4.79 -3.58
C PHE A 47 -7.51 4.28 -5.01
N ASP A 48 -6.42 3.92 -5.66
CA ASP A 48 -6.43 3.28 -6.97
C ASP A 48 -5.21 2.37 -7.12
N SER A 49 -5.36 1.30 -7.89
CA SER A 49 -4.36 0.25 -8.04
C SER A 49 -4.30 -0.25 -9.47
N LEU A 50 -3.10 -0.34 -10.01
CA LEU A 50 -2.82 -0.83 -11.34
C LEU A 50 -1.81 -1.96 -11.26
N ARG A 51 -2.13 -3.09 -11.89
CA ARG A 51 -1.17 -4.15 -12.12
C ARG A 51 -0.51 -3.96 -13.49
N ASP A 52 0.81 -3.91 -13.51
CA ASP A 52 1.58 -3.76 -14.74
C ASP A 52 2.86 -4.61 -14.69
N SER A 53 3.64 -4.57 -15.77
CA SER A 53 4.91 -5.25 -15.90
C SER A 53 5.94 -4.37 -16.59
N ILE A 54 7.20 -4.48 -16.18
CA ILE A 54 8.29 -3.70 -16.74
C ILE A 54 9.48 -4.62 -16.98
N SER A 55 10.17 -4.44 -18.11
CA SER A 55 11.44 -5.12 -18.32
C SER A 55 12.50 -4.48 -17.43
N SER A 56 13.42 -5.28 -16.92
CA SER A 56 14.61 -4.79 -16.24
C SER A 56 15.33 -3.71 -17.07
N GLN A 57 15.76 -2.63 -16.42
CA GLN A 57 16.44 -1.45 -16.98
C GLN A 57 15.58 -0.57 -17.91
N GLN A 58 14.26 -0.78 -17.94
CA GLN A 58 13.33 0.14 -18.59
C GLN A 58 12.64 1.04 -17.57
N SER A 59 12.16 2.19 -18.04
CA SER A 59 11.29 3.11 -17.32
C SER A 59 9.91 3.13 -17.96
N LYS A 60 8.87 3.28 -17.13
CA LYS A 60 7.51 3.57 -17.54
C LYS A 60 7.00 4.84 -16.89
N TYR A 61 6.11 5.54 -17.58
CA TYR A 61 5.55 6.80 -17.14
C TYR A 61 4.07 6.63 -16.78
N TYR A 62 3.68 7.18 -15.64
CA TYR A 62 2.33 7.14 -15.11
C TYR A 62 1.85 8.54 -14.77
N THR A 63 0.57 8.78 -14.98
CA THR A 63 -0.08 10.06 -14.62
C THR A 63 -0.92 9.88 -13.38
N LEU A 64 -0.76 10.80 -12.43
CA LEU A 64 -1.62 10.93 -11.26
C LEU A 64 -2.56 12.11 -11.46
N ALA A 65 -3.84 11.82 -11.64
CA ALA A 65 -4.86 12.83 -11.87
C ALA A 65 -5.69 13.10 -10.61
N ASN A 66 -6.39 14.23 -10.60
CA ASN A 66 -7.31 14.64 -9.53
C ASN A 66 -6.64 14.77 -8.14
N LEU A 67 -5.35 15.14 -8.11
CA LEU A 67 -4.64 15.42 -6.88
C LEU A 67 -5.15 16.74 -6.27
N LYS A 68 -5.38 16.72 -4.95
CA LYS A 68 -5.84 17.88 -4.18
C LYS A 68 -4.63 18.62 -3.66
N ASN A 69 -4.61 19.94 -3.86
CA ASN A 69 -3.54 20.79 -3.36
C ASN A 69 -3.40 20.69 -1.83
N GLY A 70 -2.16 20.62 -1.35
CA GLY A 70 -1.83 20.47 0.07
C GLY A 70 -2.15 19.10 0.67
N SER A 71 -2.60 18.14 -0.13
CA SER A 71 -2.82 16.76 0.33
C SER A 71 -1.55 15.93 0.21
N THR A 72 -1.45 14.90 1.04
CA THR A 72 -0.31 13.97 1.04
C THR A 72 -0.77 12.64 0.47
N TYR A 73 0.02 12.06 -0.42
CA TYR A 73 -0.26 10.80 -1.07
C TYR A 73 0.89 9.82 -0.82
N GLU A 74 0.58 8.55 -0.70
CA GLU A 74 1.57 7.47 -0.68
C GLU A 74 1.42 6.66 -1.95
N ILE A 75 2.53 6.52 -2.65
CA ILE A 75 2.65 5.68 -3.84
C ILE A 75 3.44 4.45 -3.41
N ARG A 76 2.87 3.28 -3.65
CA ARG A 76 3.47 1.98 -3.34
C ARG A 76 3.64 1.17 -4.60
N VAL A 77 4.79 0.53 -4.73
CA VAL A 77 5.05 -0.51 -5.71
C VAL A 77 5.21 -1.81 -4.94
N SER A 78 4.31 -2.77 -5.20
CA SER A 78 4.37 -4.10 -4.60
C SER A 78 4.72 -5.12 -5.66
N TYR A 79 5.63 -6.05 -5.36
CA TYR A 79 6.07 -7.04 -6.33
C TYR A 79 6.33 -8.41 -5.68
N PRO A 80 6.24 -9.50 -6.46
CA PRO A 80 6.49 -10.85 -5.94
C PRO A 80 7.93 -11.05 -5.49
N ALA A 81 8.13 -11.73 -4.36
CA ALA A 81 9.46 -12.08 -3.87
C ALA A 81 10.22 -13.05 -4.79
N ILE A 82 9.51 -13.75 -5.69
CA ILE A 82 10.10 -14.67 -6.67
C ILE A 82 10.78 -13.94 -7.84
N THR A 83 10.48 -12.66 -8.05
CA THR A 83 11.10 -11.80 -9.07
C THR A 83 11.76 -10.60 -8.37
N PRO A 84 12.88 -10.81 -7.68
CA PRO A 84 13.53 -9.75 -6.89
C PRO A 84 14.03 -8.63 -7.81
N ALA A 85 13.64 -7.40 -7.47
CA ALA A 85 13.99 -6.21 -8.22
C ALA A 85 14.06 -5.00 -7.29
N ASP A 86 14.95 -4.07 -7.61
CA ASP A 86 14.98 -2.75 -7.01
C ASP A 86 14.16 -1.81 -7.92
N PHE A 87 13.16 -1.16 -7.36
CA PHE A 87 12.40 -0.12 -8.05
C PHE A 87 12.98 1.26 -7.74
N TYR A 88 12.75 2.18 -8.66
CA TYR A 88 13.04 3.60 -8.45
C TYR A 88 11.84 4.40 -8.92
N ILE A 89 11.25 5.13 -7.97
CA ILE A 89 10.09 5.99 -8.21
C ILE A 89 10.58 7.44 -8.20
N LYS A 90 10.34 8.16 -9.30
CA LYS A 90 10.74 9.56 -9.44
C LYS A 90 9.57 10.41 -9.90
N THR A 91 9.45 11.58 -9.30
CA THR A 91 8.48 12.60 -9.72
C THR A 91 9.11 13.51 -10.75
N LEU A 92 8.47 13.66 -11.90
CA LEU A 92 9.00 14.45 -13.00
C LEU A 92 8.53 15.91 -12.93
N GLY A 93 7.25 16.11 -12.65
CA GLY A 93 6.63 17.42 -12.67
C GLY A 93 5.15 17.32 -12.99
N THR A 94 4.51 18.45 -13.30
CA THR A 94 3.09 18.51 -13.64
C THR A 94 2.87 18.87 -15.10
N CYS A 95 1.87 18.27 -15.75
CA CYS A 95 1.35 18.73 -17.03
C CYS A 95 -0.17 18.85 -16.93
N GLN A 96 -0.72 20.00 -17.33
CA GLN A 96 -2.17 20.29 -17.25
C GLN A 96 -2.81 20.10 -15.85
N GLY A 97 -2.00 20.16 -14.79
CA GLY A 97 -2.45 19.97 -13.41
C GLY A 97 -2.28 18.55 -12.87
N ASP A 98 -1.96 17.57 -13.72
CA ASP A 98 -1.70 16.20 -13.32
C ASP A 98 -0.20 15.96 -13.06
N LEU A 99 0.12 15.12 -12.08
CA LEU A 99 1.50 14.81 -11.70
C LEU A 99 2.01 13.60 -12.49
N TYR A 100 3.21 13.73 -13.06
CA TYR A 100 3.87 12.67 -13.81
C TYR A 100 4.90 11.96 -12.95
N LEU A 101 4.82 10.63 -12.98
CA LEU A 101 5.71 9.71 -12.29
C LEU A 101 6.49 8.87 -13.29
N GLU A 102 7.77 8.71 -13.05
CA GLU A 102 8.63 7.72 -13.68
C GLU A 102 8.86 6.57 -12.71
N ILE A 103 8.64 5.35 -13.17
CA ILE A 103 8.96 4.13 -12.43
C ILE A 103 9.93 3.31 -13.28
N SER A 104 11.07 2.98 -12.70
CA SER A 104 12.04 2.05 -13.30
C SER A 104 12.29 0.88 -12.37
N ALA A 105 12.68 -0.25 -12.94
CA ALA A 105 13.00 -1.45 -12.18
C ALA A 105 14.30 -2.07 -12.66
N LYS A 106 15.11 -2.55 -11.71
CA LYS A 106 16.34 -3.28 -11.98
C LYS A 106 16.25 -4.65 -11.31
N SER A 107 16.27 -5.72 -12.10
CA SER A 107 16.30 -7.08 -11.53
C SER A 107 17.57 -7.27 -10.70
N THR A 108 17.41 -7.80 -9.49
CA THR A 108 18.50 -8.07 -8.53
C THR A 108 18.68 -9.56 -8.24
N GLY A 109 17.92 -10.41 -8.93
CA GLY A 109 18.01 -11.87 -8.80
C GLY A 109 19.30 -12.46 -9.37
N VAL A 110 19.81 -13.49 -8.70
CA VAL A 110 20.90 -14.31 -9.25
C VAL A 110 20.26 -15.46 -10.04
N SER A 111 20.19 -15.31 -11.36
CA SER A 111 19.80 -16.43 -12.23
C SER A 111 21.04 -17.22 -12.67
N ARG A 112 20.90 -18.55 -12.74
CA ARG A 112 21.93 -19.43 -13.32
C ARG A 112 21.94 -19.41 -14.85
N ILE A 113 20.96 -18.76 -15.49
CA ILE A 113 20.81 -18.69 -16.93
C ILE A 113 21.33 -17.35 -17.44
N THR A 114 22.37 -17.40 -18.25
CA THR A 114 22.90 -16.25 -19.00
C THR A 114 21.77 -15.66 -19.86
N GLN A 115 21.41 -14.39 -19.67
CA GLN A 115 20.28 -13.64 -20.28
C GLN A 115 18.96 -13.55 -19.48
N ALA A 116 18.87 -14.11 -18.27
CA ALA A 116 17.72 -13.86 -17.39
C ALA A 116 17.63 -12.42 -16.86
N GLU A 117 18.61 -11.57 -17.15
CA GLU A 117 18.60 -10.14 -16.78
C GLU A 117 17.51 -9.32 -17.50
N ARG A 118 16.87 -9.88 -18.56
CA ARG A 118 15.70 -9.30 -19.25
C ARG A 118 14.38 -9.88 -18.74
N GLU A 119 14.33 -10.26 -17.47
CA GLU A 119 13.10 -10.75 -16.87
C GLU A 119 12.05 -9.64 -16.80
N ILE A 120 10.82 -10.00 -17.15
CA ILE A 120 9.65 -9.14 -17.04
C ILE A 120 9.23 -9.17 -15.57
N ILE A 121 9.35 -8.03 -14.90
CA ILE A 121 8.99 -7.89 -13.49
C ILE A 121 7.55 -7.41 -13.43
N THR A 122 6.65 -8.23 -12.87
CA THR A 122 5.27 -7.81 -12.62
C THR A 122 5.17 -7.09 -11.28
N PHE A 123 4.43 -5.98 -11.24
CA PHE A 123 4.22 -5.21 -10.03
C PHE A 123 2.82 -4.60 -9.98
N ASP A 124 2.38 -4.31 -8.77
CA ASP A 124 1.17 -3.58 -8.47
C ASP A 124 1.55 -2.17 -8.00
N LEU A 125 1.16 -1.16 -8.77
CA LEU A 125 1.28 0.26 -8.44
C LEU A 125 0.00 0.71 -7.73
N VAL A 126 0.13 1.29 -6.55
CA VAL A 126 -1.00 1.75 -5.75
C VAL A 126 -0.78 3.20 -5.33
N ILE A 127 -1.79 4.03 -5.48
CA ILE A 127 -1.86 5.36 -4.88
C ILE A 127 -2.92 5.39 -3.78
N GLU A 128 -2.59 5.99 -2.64
CA GLU A 128 -3.54 6.19 -1.55
C GLU A 128 -3.35 7.58 -0.92
N ASN A 129 -4.44 8.22 -0.53
CA ASN A 129 -4.41 9.50 0.19
C ASN A 129 -4.08 9.27 1.67
N LEU A 130 -3.13 10.05 2.19
CA LEU A 130 -2.75 10.05 3.61
C LEU A 130 -3.51 11.17 4.32
N TYR A 131 -4.33 10.78 5.29
CA TYR A 131 -4.89 11.75 6.23
C TYR A 131 -4.12 11.65 7.54
N PHE A 132 -3.61 12.77 8.04
CA PHE A 132 -2.83 12.82 9.29
C PHE A 132 -1.66 11.81 9.35
N GLY A 133 -1.05 11.49 8.20
CA GLY A 133 0.04 10.52 8.09
C GLY A 133 -0.38 9.05 8.15
N VAL A 134 -1.68 8.75 8.08
CA VAL A 134 -2.23 7.38 8.12
C VAL A 134 -2.91 7.03 6.80
N LEU A 135 -2.77 5.78 6.37
CA LEU A 135 -3.43 5.19 5.19
C LEU A 135 -4.87 4.79 5.55
N PHE A 136 -5.86 5.61 5.17
CA PHE A 136 -7.23 5.42 5.67
C PHE A 136 -7.94 4.20 5.08
N TYR A 137 -7.72 3.88 3.81
CA TYR A 137 -8.47 2.83 3.11
C TYR A 137 -8.13 1.44 3.65
N ASN A 138 -6.89 1.22 4.05
CA ASN A 138 -6.48 -0.07 4.62
C ASN A 138 -6.61 -0.12 6.15
N VAL A 139 -6.41 1.00 6.85
CA VAL A 139 -6.32 1.00 8.32
C VAL A 139 -7.70 1.02 9.00
N TYR A 140 -8.76 1.54 8.38
CA TYR A 140 -10.07 1.67 9.04
C TYR A 140 -10.63 0.32 9.53
N LYS A 141 -10.41 -0.76 8.78
CA LYS A 141 -10.83 -2.13 9.14
C LYS A 141 -10.18 -2.59 10.44
N LEU A 142 -8.89 -2.28 10.61
CA LEU A 142 -8.12 -2.61 11.81
C LEU A 142 -8.59 -1.79 13.01
N VAL A 143 -8.86 -0.49 12.82
CA VAL A 143 -9.37 0.39 13.89
C VAL A 143 -10.73 -0.10 14.40
N ILE A 144 -11.63 -0.49 13.50
CA ILE A 144 -12.93 -1.08 13.86
C ILE A 144 -12.73 -2.39 14.64
N ALA A 145 -11.82 -3.25 14.18
CA ALA A 145 -11.55 -4.53 14.82
C ALA A 145 -11.01 -4.39 16.25
N ILE A 146 -10.06 -3.46 16.46
CA ILE A 146 -9.54 -3.15 17.80
C ILE A 146 -10.67 -2.61 18.68
N SER A 147 -11.49 -1.69 18.16
CA SER A 147 -12.59 -1.09 18.92
C SER A 147 -13.61 -2.14 19.38
N ILE A 148 -14.01 -3.06 18.50
CA ILE A 148 -14.91 -4.17 18.84
C ILE A 148 -14.27 -5.09 19.89
N THR A 149 -12.98 -5.41 19.73
CA THR A 149 -12.26 -6.29 20.66
C THR A 149 -12.17 -5.67 22.05
N LEU A 150 -11.88 -4.37 22.15
CA LEU A 150 -11.86 -3.63 23.41
C LEU A 150 -13.25 -3.57 24.05
N PHE A 151 -14.29 -3.33 23.25
CA PHE A 151 -15.67 -3.29 23.72
C PHE A 151 -16.10 -4.64 24.33
N ILE A 152 -15.85 -5.75 23.63
CA ILE A 152 -16.15 -7.10 24.13
C ILE A 152 -15.33 -7.40 25.39
N SER A 153 -14.04 -7.06 25.39
CA SER A 153 -13.15 -7.32 26.53
C SER A 153 -13.62 -6.58 27.79
N TYR A 154 -13.98 -5.31 27.66
CA TYR A 154 -14.40 -4.49 28.80
C TYR A 154 -15.81 -4.82 29.29
N PHE A 155 -16.80 -4.94 28.40
CA PHE A 155 -18.20 -5.09 28.80
C PHE A 155 -18.62 -6.55 29.02
N ILE A 156 -17.97 -7.53 28.40
CA ILE A 156 -18.41 -8.92 28.46
C ILE A 156 -17.43 -9.78 29.27
N LEU A 157 -16.11 -9.69 29.00
CA LEU A 157 -15.12 -10.48 29.73
C LEU A 157 -14.94 -9.98 31.17
N MET A 158 -14.69 -8.68 31.36
CA MET A 158 -14.37 -8.13 32.68
C MET A 158 -15.44 -8.45 33.75
N PRO A 159 -16.76 -8.30 33.49
CA PRO A 159 -17.78 -8.63 34.49
C PRO A 159 -17.84 -10.13 34.79
N ARG A 160 -17.62 -10.99 33.79
CA ARG A 160 -17.60 -12.45 33.98
C ARG A 160 -16.41 -12.90 34.81
N VAL A 161 -15.22 -12.35 34.56
CA VAL A 161 -14.02 -12.65 35.35
C VAL A 161 -14.21 -12.18 36.79
N LYS A 162 -14.69 -10.95 37.00
CA LYS A 162 -15.00 -10.44 38.34
C LYS A 162 -15.96 -11.38 39.09
N ARG A 163 -17.08 -11.76 38.47
CA ARG A 163 -18.05 -12.68 39.07
C ARG A 163 -17.45 -14.05 39.41
N PHE A 164 -16.57 -14.58 38.55
CA PHE A 164 -15.94 -15.88 38.78
C PHE A 164 -14.92 -15.86 39.93
N ILE A 165 -14.15 -14.77 40.06
CA ILE A 165 -13.22 -14.59 41.18
C ILE A 165 -14.00 -14.47 42.50
N THR A 166 -15.07 -13.65 42.53
CA THR A 166 -15.89 -13.49 43.74
C THR A 166 -16.54 -14.80 44.19
N LEU A 167 -16.98 -15.64 43.25
CA LEU A 167 -17.58 -16.95 43.56
C LEU A 167 -16.56 -18.00 44.05
N LYS A 168 -15.28 -17.86 43.72
CA LYS A 168 -14.21 -18.76 44.19
C LYS A 168 -13.59 -18.33 45.52
N ALA A 169 -13.79 -17.07 45.91
CA ALA A 169 -13.29 -16.52 47.17
C ALA A 169 -14.23 -16.78 48.36
N LEU A 170 -15.37 -17.44 48.12
CA LEU A 170 -16.42 -17.79 49.08
C LEU A 170 -16.52 -19.32 49.15
#